data_AF-A0A8X8BHP9-F1
#
_entry.id   AF-A0A8X8BHP9-F1
#
_cell.length_a   1.000
_cell.length_b   1.000
_cell.length_c   1.000
_cell.angle_alpha   90.00
_cell.angle_beta   90.00
_cell.angle_gamma   90.00
#
_symmetry.space_group_name_H-M   'P 1'
#
loop_
_entity.id
_entity.type
_entity.pdbx_description
1 polymer ?
#
loop_
_entity_poly.entity_id
_entity_poly.type
_entity_poly.pdbx_seq_one_letter_code
_entity_poly.pdbx_strand_id
1 'polypeptide(L)' 'VNNLDPELKNLFDLCGISEAQLKDKETSKAIYDFIEKKGGVEAVKNELRRQGKFYFSNY' A
#
# COMPACT_ATOMS: atom_id res chain seq x y z
N VAL A 1 18.09 -10.67 3.99
CA VAL A 1 16.64 -10.49 3.77
C VAL A 1 16.18 -9.22 4.47
N ASN A 2 16.42 -8.04 3.90
CA ASN A 2 15.97 -6.74 4.46
C ASN A 2 15.92 -5.65 3.35
N ASN A 3 15.35 -5.98 2.19
CA ASN A 3 15.19 -5.03 1.07
C ASN A 3 13.71 -4.76 0.75
N LEU A 4 12.85 -4.79 1.77
CA LEU A 4 11.43 -4.50 1.59
C LEU A 4 11.29 -2.98 1.60
N ASP A 5 10.88 -2.43 0.47
CA ASP A 5 10.82 -0.99 0.26
C ASP A 5 9.96 -0.33 1.37
N PRO A 6 10.43 0.73 2.03
CA PRO A 6 9.69 1.41 3.10
C PRO A 6 8.28 1.85 2.66
N GLU A 7 8.11 2.14 1.37
CA GLU A 7 6.85 2.61 0.80
C GLU A 7 5.84 1.48 0.66
N LEU A 8 6.31 0.29 0.26
CA LEU A 8 5.49 -0.92 0.26
C LEU A 8 5.06 -1.27 1.69
N LYS A 9 5.98 -1.19 2.65
CA LYS A 9 5.67 -1.46 4.07
C LYS A 9 4.55 -0.57 4.61
N ASN A 10 4.61 0.74 4.33
CA ASN A 10 3.54 1.66 4.72
C ASN A 10 2.20 1.31 4.05
N LEU A 11 2.23 0.90 2.79
CA LEU A 11 1.02 0.50 2.06
C LEU A 11 0.40 -0.77 2.66
N PHE A 12 1.23 -1.72 3.07
CA PHE A 12 0.81 -2.93 3.77
C PHE A 12 0.19 -2.60 5.12
N ASP A 13 0.83 -1.76 5.93
CA ASP A 13 0.29 -1.31 7.22
C ASP A 13 -1.04 -0.57 7.04
N LEU A 14 -1.17 0.27 6.01
CA LEU A 14 -2.43 0.97 5.69
C LEU A 14 -3.56 0.03 5.27
N CYS A 15 -3.24 -1.06 4.58
CA CYS A 15 -4.19 -2.10 4.20
C CYS A 15 -4.47 -3.10 5.35
N GLY A 16 -3.78 -3.00 6.48
CA GLY A 16 -3.89 -3.96 7.60
C GLY A 16 -3.20 -5.30 7.33
N ILE A 17 -2.24 -5.33 6.39
CA ILE A 17 -1.50 -6.53 5.99
C ILE A 17 -0.29 -6.69 6.91
N SER A 18 -0.22 -7.82 7.60
CA SER A 18 0.88 -8.14 8.51
C SER A 18 2.06 -8.81 7.81
N GLU A 19 3.23 -8.83 8.46
CA GLU A 19 4.43 -9.51 7.95
C GLU A 19 4.21 -11.00 7.65
N ALA A 20 3.28 -11.66 8.35
CA ALA A 20 2.93 -13.06 8.07
C ALA A 20 2.32 -13.21 6.66
N GLN A 21 1.48 -12.26 6.26
CA GLN A 21 0.91 -12.21 4.92
C GLN A 21 1.94 -11.74 3.87
N LEU A 22 2.94 -10.95 4.27
CA LEU A 22 4.04 -10.61 3.35
C LEU A 22 4.99 -11.78 3.07
N LYS A 23 5.14 -12.70 4.02
CA LYS A 23 5.89 -13.95 3.82
C LYS A 23 5.13 -14.95 2.95
N ASP A 24 3.81 -14.80 2.86
CA ASP A 24 2.98 -15.59 1.98
C ASP A 24 3.17 -15.15 0.52
N LYS A 25 3.53 -16.10 -0.35
CA LYS A 25 3.82 -15.81 -1.77
C LYS A 25 2.58 -15.38 -2.55
N GLU A 26 1.42 -15.90 -2.19
CA GLU A 26 0.18 -15.62 -2.88
C GLU A 26 -0.29 -14.20 -2.55
N THR A 27 -0.24 -13.86 -1.26
CA THR A 27 -0.61 -12.54 -0.75
C THR A 27 0.37 -11.47 -1.21
N SER A 28 1.68 -11.69 -1.09
CA SER A 28 2.69 -10.74 -1.58
C SER A 28 2.50 -10.45 -3.07
N LYS A 29 2.28 -11.49 -3.90
CA LYS A 29 1.98 -11.32 -5.33
C LYS A 29 0.68 -10.53 -5.56
N ALA A 30 -0.39 -10.85 -4.83
CA ALA A 30 -1.66 -10.15 -4.96
C ALA A 30 -1.53 -8.64 -4.68
N ILE A 31 -0.66 -8.24 -3.74
CA ILE A 31 -0.46 -6.82 -3.45
C ILE A 31 0.36 -6.13 -4.54
N TYR A 32 1.41 -6.79 -5.06
CA TYR A 32 2.15 -6.26 -6.21
C TYR A 32 1.22 -6.07 -7.43
N ASP A 33 0.39 -7.08 -7.74
CA ASP A 33 -0.60 -7.00 -8.81
C ASP A 33 -1.62 -5.87 -8.55
N PHE A 34 -2.02 -5.65 -7.29
CA PHE A 34 -2.94 -4.56 -6.93
C PHE A 34 -2.32 -3.18 -7.18
N ILE A 35 -1.07 -3.00 -6.76
CA ILE A 35 -0.31 -1.76 -6.97
C ILE A 35 -0.14 -1.49 -8.46
N GLU A 36 0.27 -2.49 -9.22
CA GLU A 36 0.47 -2.37 -10.68
C GLU A 36 -0.86 -2.02 -11.38
N LYS A 37 -1.95 -2.71 -11.04
CA LYS A 37 -3.30 -2.42 -11.58
C LYS A 37 -3.79 -1.01 -11.28
N LYS A 38 -3.37 -0.43 -10.15
CA LYS A 38 -3.70 0.93 -9.76
C LYS A 38 -2.84 1.99 -10.47
N GLY A 39 -1.82 1.58 -11.22
CA GLY A 39 -0.89 2.48 -11.92
C GLY A 39 0.45 2.66 -11.20
N GLY A 40 0.81 1.74 -10.31
CA GLY A 40 2.05 1.76 -9.54
C GLY A 40 1.92 2.35 -8.14
N VAL A 41 3.00 2.26 -7.36
CA VAL A 41 3.05 2.72 -5.96
C VAL A 41 2.66 4.19 -5.83
N GLU A 42 3.11 5.02 -6.77
CA GLU A 42 2.83 6.45 -6.81
C GLU A 42 1.33 6.76 -6.98
N ALA A 43 0.63 6.00 -7.82
CA ALA A 43 -0.81 6.18 -8.02
C ALA A 43 -1.59 5.83 -6.75
N VAL A 44 -1.25 4.70 -6.10
CA VAL A 44 -1.88 4.26 -4.85
C VAL A 44 -1.64 5.27 -3.73
N LYS A 45 -0.41 5.78 -3.58
CA LYS A 45 -0.09 6.84 -2.61
C LYS A 45 -0.91 8.10 -2.84
N ASN A 46 -1.05 8.53 -4.09
CA ASN A 46 -1.79 9.74 -4.40
C ASN A 46 -3.28 9.56 -4.11
N GLU A 47 -3.83 8.34 -4.33
CA GLU A 47 -5.19 7.95 -3.96
C GLU A 47 -5.38 8.00 -2.43
N LEU A 48 -4.47 7.39 -1.65
CA LEU A 48 -4.48 7.42 -0.18
C LEU A 48 -4.38 8.85 0.37
N ARG A 49 -3.49 9.67 -0.22
CA ARG A 49 -3.34 11.08 0.14
C ARG A 49 -4.59 11.88 -0.24
N ARG A 50 -5.27 11.56 -1.34
CA ARG A 50 -6.54 12.18 -1.73
C ARG A 50 -7.66 11.82 -0.76
N GLN A 51 -7.75 10.56 -0.35
CA GLN A 51 -8.76 10.12 0.61
C GLN A 51 -8.56 10.77 1.99
N GLY A 52 -7.31 10.93 2.45
CA GLY A 52 -7.01 11.67 3.68
C GLY A 52 -7.29 13.18 3.64
N LYS A 53 -7.29 13.79 2.45
CA LYS A 53 -7.52 15.24 2.29
C LYS A 53 -8.99 15.66 2.36
N PHE A 54 -9.95 14.76 2.12
CA PHE A 54 -11.37 15.13 2.18
C PHE A 54 -11.93 15.22 3.61
N TYR A 55 -11.33 14.54 4.59
CA TYR A 55 -11.83 14.56 5.97
C TYR A 55 -11.41 15.78 6.80
N PHE A 56 -10.42 16.57 6.34
CA PHE A 56 -9.88 17.69 7.12
C PHE A 56 -10.08 19.08 6.47
N SER A 57 -10.72 19.18 5.31
CA SER A 57 -10.97 20.48 4.64
C SER A 57 -12.39 21.02 4.90
N ASN A 58 -12.89 20.90 6.14
CA ASN A 58 -14.15 21.51 6.59
C ASN A 58 -13.99 22.30 7.91
N TYR A 59 -12.80 22.85 8.16
CA TYR A 59 -12.58 23.84 9.22
C TYR A 59 -11.91 25.08 8.64
#